data_AF-A0A665X4S2-F1
#
_entry.id   AF-A0A665X4S2-F1
#
_cell.length_a   1.000
_cell.length_b   1.000
_cell.length_c   1.000
_cell.angle_alpha   90.00
_cell.angle_beta   90.00
_cell.angle_gamma   90.00
#
_symmetry.space_group_name_H-M   'P 1'
#
loop_
_entity.id
_entity.type
_entity.pdbx_description
1 polymer ?
#
loop_
_entity_poly.entity_id
_entity_poly.type
_entity_poly.pdbx_seq_one_letter_code
_entity_poly.pdbx_strand_id
1 'polypeptide(L)'
;PELSAMLRLIFLAALAGFTRASDVLEFTDDDFESRIGDHELILVEFFAPWCGHCKRLAPEYEAAATRLKGIVSLAKVDCTANSNACSKYGVSGYPTLKIFRDGEESGPYDGPRTADGIVSFLKKQAGPASVELKADADFEKFVGDKDASVIGFFADDKSTSQAEFLKAASALRDNYRFAHTNSEALLQSHGIDGEGVVLFRPPRLNNKFEDSSVKFTEEKFTSNKIKRFIQDNIFGICPHMTDDNKDQLRGKDLMVAYYDVDYDKNPKGSNYWRNRVMKVAKDFLDQGKKLNFAVANKNMFSHDVSEFGLDGSSGELPVVAIRTAKGDKYVMSEEFSRDGKALQNFLQSYFDGSLKRYLKSEPVPDNNDGPVKVVVAENFDSIVNDDSKDVLIEFYAPWCGHCKNLEPKYKELGEKLAGDPNVVIAKMDATANDVPSPYEVSGFPTIYFSPAGSKMSPKKYEGGREVSDFISYLKREASNPLVMQEESKKKKKKKDDDKIEL
;
A
#
# COMPACT_ATOMS: atom_id res chain seq x y z
N PRO A 1 -40.33 43.15 -45.65
CA PRO A 1 -39.77 43.93 -44.51
C PRO A 1 -40.25 43.46 -43.12
N GLU A 2 -41.35 42.72 -43.00
CA GLU A 2 -41.86 42.27 -41.68
C GLU A 2 -41.44 40.85 -41.25
N LEU A 3 -40.83 40.05 -42.13
CA LEU A 3 -40.39 38.68 -41.77
C LEU A 3 -39.01 38.62 -41.09
N SER A 4 -38.26 39.73 -41.08
CA SER A 4 -36.89 39.80 -40.54
C SER A 4 -36.84 40.15 -39.05
N ALA A 5 -37.89 40.80 -38.53
CA ALA A 5 -37.97 41.18 -37.12
C ALA A 5 -38.43 40.02 -36.21
N MET A 6 -39.29 39.13 -36.73
CA MET A 6 -39.85 38.02 -35.94
C MET A 6 -38.85 36.87 -35.72
N LEU A 7 -37.91 36.66 -36.66
CA LEU A 7 -36.89 35.61 -36.54
C LEU A 7 -35.74 35.99 -35.59
N ARG A 8 -35.52 37.30 -35.34
CA ARG A 8 -34.54 37.78 -34.36
C ARG A 8 -35.04 37.72 -32.91
N LEU A 9 -36.35 37.66 -32.69
CA LEU A 9 -36.92 37.49 -31.35
C LEU A 9 -36.95 36.02 -30.91
N ILE A 10 -37.04 35.07 -31.85
CA ILE A 10 -37.04 33.63 -31.54
C ILE A 10 -35.61 33.09 -31.34
N PHE A 11 -34.59 33.72 -31.93
CA PHE A 11 -33.18 33.33 -31.71
C PHE A 11 -32.53 33.93 -30.45
N LEU A 12 -33.21 34.84 -29.74
CA LEU A 12 -32.74 35.37 -28.45
C LEU A 12 -33.35 34.65 -27.22
N ALA A 13 -34.27 33.70 -27.43
CA ALA A 13 -34.91 32.94 -26.36
C ALA A 13 -34.31 31.54 -26.13
N ALA A 14 -33.27 31.14 -26.88
CA ALA A 14 -32.69 29.79 -26.82
C ALA A 14 -31.22 29.74 -26.34
N LEU A 15 -30.80 30.72 -25.55
CA LEU A 15 -29.48 30.75 -24.88
C LEU A 15 -29.57 31.12 -23.40
N ALA A 16 -30.74 30.93 -22.77
CA ALA A 16 -30.79 30.66 -21.35
C ALA A 16 -30.37 29.19 -21.15
N GLY A 17 -29.07 28.92 -21.29
CA GLY A 17 -28.51 27.73 -20.69
C GLY A 17 -28.89 27.79 -19.21
N PHE A 18 -29.72 26.86 -18.76
CA PHE A 18 -29.93 26.62 -17.33
C PHE A 18 -28.55 26.29 -16.75
N THR A 19 -27.79 27.29 -16.32
CA THR A 19 -26.73 27.09 -15.35
C THR A 19 -27.47 26.65 -14.10
N ARG A 20 -27.58 25.34 -13.88
CA ARG A 20 -28.03 24.86 -12.59
C ARG A 20 -27.11 25.48 -11.55
N ALA A 21 -27.69 26.21 -10.60
CA ALA A 21 -26.96 26.69 -9.46
C ALA A 21 -26.22 25.49 -8.83
N SER A 22 -24.92 25.65 -8.57
CA SER A 22 -24.13 24.62 -7.92
C SER A 22 -24.76 24.28 -6.56
N ASP A 23 -24.80 22.99 -6.22
CA ASP A 23 -25.21 22.55 -4.89
C ASP A 23 -24.02 22.57 -3.90
N VAL A 24 -22.81 22.91 -4.37
CA VAL A 24 -21.61 23.13 -3.55
C VAL A 24 -21.58 24.57 -3.06
N LEU A 25 -21.50 24.75 -1.75
CA LEU A 25 -21.38 26.05 -1.12
C LEU A 25 -19.98 26.64 -1.36
N GLU A 26 -19.91 27.92 -1.70
CA GLU A 26 -18.63 28.65 -1.77
C GLU A 26 -18.42 29.38 -0.46
N PHE A 27 -17.36 29.04 0.25
CA PHE A 27 -16.94 29.69 1.50
C PHE A 27 -15.68 30.52 1.24
N THR A 28 -15.57 31.65 1.92
CA THR A 28 -14.45 32.59 1.85
C THR A 28 -13.92 32.89 3.25
N ASP A 29 -12.79 33.58 3.33
CA ASP A 29 -12.25 34.03 4.62
C ASP A 29 -13.23 34.90 5.41
N ASP A 30 -14.16 35.60 4.73
CA ASP A 30 -15.12 36.52 5.34
C ASP A 30 -16.31 35.79 6.01
N ASP A 31 -16.68 34.61 5.50
CA ASP A 31 -17.93 33.95 5.89
C ASP A 31 -17.75 32.50 6.38
N PHE A 32 -16.54 31.95 6.34
CA PHE A 32 -16.28 30.57 6.75
C PHE A 32 -16.75 30.31 8.18
N GLU A 33 -16.29 31.11 9.14
CA GLU A 33 -16.54 30.89 10.57
C GLU A 33 -18.01 31.12 10.95
N SER A 34 -18.69 32.02 10.26
CA SER A 34 -20.10 32.31 10.53
C SER A 34 -21.03 31.25 9.94
N ARG A 35 -20.63 30.59 8.84
CA ARG A 35 -21.46 29.61 8.12
C ARG A 35 -21.15 28.16 8.48
N ILE A 36 -19.92 27.84 8.90
CA ILE A 36 -19.53 26.45 9.20
C ILE A 36 -20.34 25.85 10.35
N GLY A 37 -20.76 26.69 11.32
CA GLY A 37 -21.58 26.29 12.47
C GLY A 37 -23.06 26.05 12.16
N ASP A 38 -23.55 26.50 11.00
CA ASP A 38 -24.95 26.28 10.58
C ASP A 38 -25.21 24.83 10.10
N HIS A 39 -24.15 24.01 10.09
CA HIS A 39 -24.18 22.65 9.58
C HIS A 39 -23.73 21.66 10.65
N GLU A 40 -24.65 20.75 11.04
CA GLU A 40 -24.33 19.63 11.93
C GLU A 40 -23.20 18.77 11.35
N LEU A 41 -23.20 18.58 10.02
CA LEU A 41 -22.13 17.92 9.30
C LEU A 41 -21.93 18.59 7.94
N ILE A 42 -20.68 18.93 7.61
CA ILE A 42 -20.31 19.50 6.32
C ILE A 42 -18.93 18.99 5.89
N LEU A 43 -18.80 18.67 4.60
CA LEU A 43 -17.50 18.38 3.98
C LEU A 43 -17.01 19.61 3.25
N VAL A 44 -15.75 20.01 3.50
CA VAL A 44 -15.13 21.18 2.90
C VAL A 44 -13.95 20.75 2.02
N GLU A 45 -13.97 21.18 0.75
CA GLU A 45 -12.85 21.06 -0.17
C GLU A 45 -11.99 22.32 -0.16
N PHE A 46 -10.75 22.18 0.31
CA PHE A 46 -9.72 23.20 0.17
C PHE A 46 -8.93 22.94 -1.12
N PHE A 47 -9.00 23.87 -2.06
CA PHE A 47 -8.48 23.67 -3.41
C PHE A 47 -7.74 24.88 -3.97
N ALA A 48 -7.12 24.68 -5.13
CA ALA A 48 -6.60 25.76 -5.97
C ALA A 48 -7.01 25.52 -7.43
N PRO A 49 -7.41 26.56 -8.18
CA PRO A 49 -7.99 26.43 -9.52
C PRO A 49 -7.00 25.88 -10.56
N TRP A 50 -5.70 25.99 -10.31
CA TRP A 50 -4.64 25.46 -11.18
C TRP A 50 -4.31 23.98 -10.91
N CYS A 51 -4.75 23.40 -9.79
CA CYS A 51 -4.40 22.03 -9.41
C CYS A 51 -5.14 20.99 -10.25
N GLY A 52 -4.40 20.12 -10.96
CA GLY A 52 -4.98 19.07 -11.80
C GLY A 52 -5.82 18.05 -11.02
N HIS A 53 -5.50 17.78 -9.76
CA HIS A 53 -6.27 16.85 -8.92
C HIS A 53 -7.62 17.46 -8.50
N CYS A 54 -7.67 18.77 -8.24
CA CYS A 54 -8.90 19.48 -7.91
C CYS A 54 -9.83 19.53 -9.13
N LYS A 55 -9.27 19.82 -10.32
CA LYS A 55 -10.05 19.79 -11.58
C LYS A 55 -10.69 18.43 -11.86
N ARG A 56 -10.03 17.33 -11.49
CA ARG A 56 -10.60 15.97 -11.61
C ARG A 56 -11.65 15.68 -10.56
N LEU A 57 -11.51 16.20 -9.35
CA LEU A 57 -12.48 16.01 -8.25
C LEU A 57 -13.74 16.85 -8.44
N ALA A 58 -13.63 18.07 -8.99
CA ALA A 58 -14.76 18.99 -9.15
C ALA A 58 -16.07 18.36 -9.68
N PRO A 59 -16.09 17.58 -10.79
CA PRO A 59 -17.32 16.95 -11.26
C PRO A 59 -17.87 15.89 -10.29
N GLU A 60 -17.00 15.13 -9.63
CA GLU A 60 -17.39 14.13 -8.62
C GLU A 60 -17.95 14.81 -7.35
N TYR A 61 -17.37 15.94 -6.97
CA TYR A 61 -17.76 16.72 -5.79
C TYR A 61 -19.12 17.39 -5.99
N GLU A 62 -19.37 17.97 -7.16
CA GLU A 62 -20.70 18.49 -7.55
C GLU A 62 -21.75 17.38 -7.58
N ALA A 63 -21.44 16.23 -8.19
CA ALA A 63 -22.35 15.09 -8.21
C ALA A 63 -22.67 14.57 -6.79
N ALA A 64 -21.68 14.56 -5.90
CA ALA A 64 -21.88 14.20 -4.50
C ALA A 64 -22.77 15.22 -3.77
N ALA A 65 -22.54 16.52 -3.97
CA ALA A 65 -23.31 17.60 -3.34
C ALA A 65 -24.79 17.52 -3.72
N THR A 66 -25.08 17.35 -5.02
CA THR A 66 -26.47 17.16 -5.49
C THR A 66 -27.13 15.92 -4.88
N ARG A 67 -26.38 14.82 -4.72
CA ARG A 67 -26.91 13.55 -4.14
C ARG A 67 -27.08 13.58 -2.62
N LEU A 68 -26.37 14.48 -1.94
CA LEU A 68 -26.41 14.67 -0.48
C LEU A 68 -27.28 15.85 -0.06
N LYS A 69 -27.89 16.56 -1.01
CA LYS A 69 -28.76 17.70 -0.73
C LYS A 69 -29.84 17.34 0.31
N GLY A 70 -29.87 18.11 1.40
CA GLY A 70 -30.77 17.89 2.54
C GLY A 70 -30.31 16.83 3.54
N ILE A 71 -29.13 16.22 3.34
CA ILE A 71 -28.52 15.25 4.26
C ILE A 71 -27.22 15.81 4.82
N VAL A 72 -26.27 16.18 3.95
CA VAL A 72 -24.96 16.75 4.31
C VAL A 72 -24.61 17.84 3.30
N SER A 73 -24.20 19.00 3.80
CA SER A 73 -23.73 20.08 2.94
C SER A 73 -22.31 19.79 2.45
N LEU A 74 -21.99 20.20 1.23
CA LEU A 74 -20.62 20.24 0.71
C LEU A 74 -20.26 21.69 0.43
N ALA A 75 -19.07 22.11 0.85
CA ALA A 75 -18.50 23.41 0.55
C ALA A 75 -17.13 23.28 -0.11
N LYS A 76 -16.68 24.35 -0.74
CA LYS A 76 -15.32 24.52 -1.27
C LYS A 76 -14.77 25.89 -0.91
N VAL A 77 -13.45 25.95 -0.70
CA VAL A 77 -12.67 27.15 -0.40
C VAL A 77 -11.49 27.23 -1.38
N ASP A 78 -11.44 28.29 -2.17
CA ASP A 78 -10.28 28.58 -3.02
C ASP A 78 -9.16 29.20 -2.17
N CYS A 79 -8.14 28.40 -1.86
CA CYS A 79 -7.01 28.82 -1.03
C CYS A 79 -6.09 29.85 -1.71
N THR A 80 -6.24 30.08 -3.02
CA THR A 80 -5.50 31.15 -3.71
C THR A 80 -6.08 32.53 -3.44
N ALA A 81 -7.37 32.60 -3.10
CA ALA A 81 -8.05 33.82 -2.72
C ALA A 81 -8.32 33.94 -1.21
N ASN A 82 -8.32 32.81 -0.47
CA ASN A 82 -8.73 32.71 0.93
C ASN A 82 -7.65 32.01 1.77
N SER A 83 -6.52 32.69 1.98
CA SER A 83 -5.34 32.07 2.61
C SER A 83 -5.49 31.88 4.12
N ASN A 84 -6.35 32.65 4.80
CA ASN A 84 -6.48 32.58 6.25
C ASN A 84 -7.20 31.30 6.68
N ALA A 85 -8.33 30.96 6.06
CA ALA A 85 -9.05 29.72 6.34
C ALA A 85 -8.16 28.49 6.06
N CYS A 86 -7.46 28.48 4.92
CA CYS A 86 -6.60 27.35 4.56
C CYS A 86 -5.41 27.19 5.51
N SER A 87 -4.80 28.30 5.94
CA SER A 87 -3.70 28.27 6.92
C SER A 87 -4.18 27.82 8.30
N LYS A 88 -5.35 28.30 8.75
CA LYS A 88 -5.96 27.95 10.05
C LYS A 88 -6.16 26.44 10.18
N TYR A 89 -6.63 25.78 9.13
CA TYR A 89 -6.88 24.34 9.11
C TYR A 89 -5.69 23.51 8.60
N GLY A 90 -4.50 24.11 8.48
CA GLY A 90 -3.26 23.38 8.18
C GLY A 90 -3.21 22.76 6.79
N VAL A 91 -3.83 23.41 5.79
CA VAL A 91 -3.83 22.90 4.39
C VAL A 91 -2.46 23.10 3.77
N SER A 92 -1.77 22.00 3.43
CA SER A 92 -0.43 22.01 2.83
C SER A 92 -0.39 21.46 1.39
N GLY A 93 -1.52 20.97 0.87
CA GLY A 93 -1.64 20.41 -0.47
C GLY A 93 -3.09 20.38 -0.96
N TYR A 94 -3.29 20.18 -2.26
CA TYR A 94 -4.60 20.27 -2.90
C TYR A 94 -4.96 19.05 -3.76
N PRO A 95 -6.23 18.61 -3.77
CA PRO A 95 -7.29 19.01 -2.85
C PRO A 95 -7.06 18.40 -1.46
N THR A 96 -7.44 19.14 -0.43
CA THR A 96 -7.57 18.65 0.95
C THR A 96 -9.05 18.66 1.32
N LEU A 97 -9.58 17.52 1.72
CA LEU A 97 -10.98 17.36 2.12
C LEU A 97 -11.04 17.19 3.64
N LYS A 98 -11.82 18.05 4.33
CA LYS A 98 -11.99 18.00 5.79
C LYS A 98 -13.46 18.00 6.16
N ILE A 99 -13.78 17.24 7.18
CA ILE A 99 -15.12 17.11 7.74
C ILE A 99 -15.22 18.06 8.92
N PHE A 100 -16.31 18.81 8.99
CA PHE A 100 -16.65 19.65 10.13
C PHE A 100 -17.97 19.17 10.73
N ARG A 101 -18.04 19.20 12.06
CA ARG A 101 -19.21 18.84 12.84
C ARG A 101 -19.48 19.94 13.86
N ASP A 102 -20.69 20.50 13.82
CA ASP A 102 -21.10 21.60 14.71
C ASP A 102 -20.11 22.77 14.73
N GLY A 103 -19.52 23.08 13.56
CA GLY A 103 -18.53 24.15 13.37
C GLY A 103 -17.08 23.79 13.74
N GLU A 104 -16.81 22.62 14.31
CA GLU A 104 -15.46 22.16 14.66
C GLU A 104 -14.90 21.15 13.65
N GLU A 105 -13.57 21.13 13.46
CA GLU A 105 -12.92 20.13 12.60
C GLU A 105 -13.04 18.73 13.22
N SER A 106 -13.69 17.81 12.48
CA SER A 106 -13.92 16.42 12.89
C SER A 106 -12.94 15.44 12.21
N GLY A 107 -11.92 15.94 11.51
CA GLY A 107 -10.87 15.16 10.87
C GLY A 107 -10.88 15.21 9.32
N PRO A 108 -9.88 14.60 8.67
CA PRO A 108 -9.81 14.52 7.21
C PRO A 108 -10.85 13.55 6.64
N TYR A 109 -11.19 13.73 5.36
CA TYR A 109 -11.84 12.69 4.58
C TYR A 109 -10.78 11.81 3.90
N ASP A 110 -10.67 10.57 4.38
CA ASP A 110 -9.69 9.58 3.90
C ASP A 110 -10.29 8.59 2.88
N GLY A 111 -11.48 8.89 2.34
CA GLY A 111 -12.15 8.04 1.37
C GLY A 111 -11.74 8.30 -0.09
N PRO A 112 -12.25 7.48 -1.04
CA PRO A 112 -11.98 7.66 -2.46
C PRO A 112 -12.59 8.96 -3.00
N ARG A 113 -11.88 9.64 -3.90
CA ARG A 113 -12.28 10.93 -4.51
C ARG A 113 -13.28 10.75 -5.66
N THR A 114 -14.35 10.01 -5.40
CA THR A 114 -15.46 9.74 -6.32
C THR A 114 -16.78 10.11 -5.67
N ALA A 115 -17.81 10.40 -6.47
CA ALA A 115 -19.12 10.79 -5.97
C ALA A 115 -19.75 9.68 -5.09
N ASP A 116 -19.64 8.42 -5.50
CA ASP A 116 -20.13 7.29 -4.71
C ASP A 116 -19.41 7.13 -3.37
N GLY A 117 -18.09 7.30 -3.36
CA GLY A 117 -17.27 7.28 -2.16
C GLY A 117 -17.71 8.34 -1.15
N ILE A 118 -17.80 9.59 -1.61
CA ILE A 118 -18.18 10.74 -0.78
C ILE A 118 -19.61 10.58 -0.25
N VAL A 119 -20.57 10.21 -1.11
CA VAL A 119 -21.97 10.03 -0.72
C VAL A 119 -22.13 8.93 0.30
N SER A 120 -21.48 7.77 0.10
CA SER A 120 -21.54 6.64 1.02
C SER A 120 -20.97 7.03 2.39
N PHE A 121 -19.78 7.63 2.39
CA PHE A 121 -19.10 8.04 3.61
C PHE A 121 -19.90 9.08 4.40
N LEU A 122 -20.37 10.15 3.75
CA LEU A 122 -21.08 11.23 4.44
C LEU A 122 -22.47 10.81 4.93
N LYS A 123 -23.18 9.93 4.21
CA LYS A 123 -24.42 9.34 4.73
C LYS A 123 -24.17 8.52 6.00
N LYS A 124 -23.07 7.76 6.03
CA LYS A 124 -22.65 7.03 7.24
C LYS A 124 -22.30 7.97 8.39
N GLN A 125 -21.71 9.13 8.10
CA GLN A 125 -21.37 10.16 9.10
C GLN A 125 -22.54 11.03 9.57
N ALA A 126 -23.58 11.18 8.77
CA ALA A 126 -24.79 11.93 9.10
C ALA A 126 -25.80 11.09 9.89
N GLY A 127 -25.82 9.77 9.66
CA GLY A 127 -26.71 8.88 10.40
C GLY A 127 -26.38 8.79 11.89
N PRO A 128 -27.24 8.17 12.71
CA PRO A 128 -26.87 7.84 14.09
C PRO A 128 -25.65 6.93 14.09
N ALA A 129 -24.81 7.02 15.13
CA ALA A 129 -23.64 6.17 15.26
C ALA A 129 -23.98 4.67 15.22
N SER A 130 -25.21 4.32 15.64
CA SER A 130 -25.79 2.99 15.52
C SER A 130 -27.23 3.10 15.02
N VAL A 131 -27.59 2.35 13.97
CA VAL A 131 -28.95 2.33 13.40
C VAL A 131 -29.88 1.47 14.26
N GLU A 132 -31.03 2.00 14.64
CA GLU A 132 -32.06 1.24 15.36
C GLU A 132 -32.82 0.30 14.39
N LEU A 133 -32.86 -1.00 14.70
CA LEU A 133 -33.55 -2.04 13.93
C LEU A 133 -34.85 -2.43 14.65
N LYS A 134 -35.99 -2.27 13.98
CA LYS A 134 -37.31 -2.48 14.59
C LYS A 134 -37.94 -3.82 14.22
N ALA A 135 -37.62 -4.33 13.03
CA ALA A 135 -38.17 -5.57 12.50
C ALA A 135 -37.11 -6.44 11.80
N ASP A 136 -37.43 -7.72 11.59
CA ASP A 136 -36.59 -8.68 10.88
C ASP A 136 -36.15 -8.19 9.50
N ALA A 137 -37.04 -7.50 8.78
CA ALA A 137 -36.72 -6.94 7.46
C ALA A 137 -35.59 -5.89 7.52
N ASP A 138 -35.54 -5.07 8.58
CA ASP A 138 -34.48 -4.08 8.78
C ASP A 138 -33.17 -4.77 9.14
N PHE A 139 -33.25 -5.80 9.99
CA PHE A 139 -32.12 -6.63 10.38
C PHE A 139 -31.48 -7.30 9.17
N GLU A 140 -32.26 -8.05 8.38
CA GLU A 140 -31.78 -8.76 7.19
C GLU A 140 -31.15 -7.81 6.17
N LYS A 141 -31.77 -6.64 5.97
CA LYS A 141 -31.21 -5.60 5.11
C LYS A 141 -29.87 -5.07 5.64
N PHE A 142 -29.73 -4.92 6.96
CA PHE A 142 -28.51 -4.40 7.58
C PHE A 142 -27.35 -5.41 7.53
N VAL A 143 -27.61 -6.70 7.77
CA VAL A 143 -26.59 -7.77 7.73
C VAL A 143 -26.28 -8.27 6.32
N GLY A 144 -27.16 -8.02 5.35
CA GLY A 144 -26.95 -8.35 3.93
C GLY A 144 -25.89 -7.50 3.20
N ASP A 145 -25.17 -6.65 3.92
CA ASP A 145 -24.18 -5.72 3.38
C ASP A 145 -22.89 -6.42 2.92
N LYS A 146 -22.08 -5.72 2.10
CA LYS A 146 -20.77 -6.20 1.65
C LYS A 146 -19.71 -6.16 2.76
N ASP A 147 -19.97 -5.34 3.78
CA ASP A 147 -19.15 -5.17 4.98
C ASP A 147 -19.76 -5.86 6.20
N ALA A 148 -18.93 -6.06 7.23
CA ALA A 148 -19.37 -6.66 8.48
C ALA A 148 -20.33 -5.74 9.25
N SER A 149 -21.20 -6.35 10.06
CA SER A 149 -22.21 -5.68 10.87
C SER A 149 -21.99 -5.98 12.34
N VAL A 150 -21.98 -4.94 13.19
CA VAL A 150 -21.94 -5.10 14.65
C VAL A 150 -23.29 -4.70 15.21
N ILE A 151 -24.01 -5.66 15.81
CA ILE A 151 -25.39 -5.45 16.27
C ILE A 151 -25.46 -5.63 17.78
N GLY A 152 -25.95 -4.60 18.47
CA GLY A 152 -26.32 -4.66 19.88
C GLY A 152 -27.78 -5.08 20.05
N PHE A 153 -28.04 -5.97 20.99
CA PHE A 153 -29.37 -6.45 21.34
C PHE A 153 -29.57 -6.12 22.81
N PHE A 154 -30.57 -5.30 23.13
CA PHE A 154 -30.79 -4.82 24.50
C PHE A 154 -32.29 -4.81 24.80
N ALA A 155 -32.75 -5.53 25.81
CA ALA A 155 -34.17 -5.53 26.17
C ALA A 155 -34.59 -4.17 26.78
N ASP A 156 -33.70 -3.53 27.54
CA ASP A 156 -33.89 -2.21 28.14
C ASP A 156 -33.16 -1.12 27.33
N ASP A 157 -33.93 -0.17 26.79
CA ASP A 157 -33.44 0.96 25.98
C ASP A 157 -32.62 1.99 26.76
N LYS A 158 -32.60 1.86 28.09
CA LYS A 158 -31.83 2.70 29.03
C LYS A 158 -30.74 1.93 29.76
N SER A 159 -30.46 0.70 29.34
CA SER A 159 -29.40 -0.11 29.94
C SER A 159 -28.02 0.57 29.85
N THR A 160 -27.20 0.34 30.87
CA THR A 160 -25.80 0.79 30.85
C THR A 160 -25.01 0.13 29.70
N SER A 161 -25.35 -1.11 29.36
CA SER A 161 -24.75 -1.86 28.25
C SER A 161 -25.04 -1.22 26.89
N GLN A 162 -26.28 -0.78 26.64
CA GLN A 162 -26.62 -0.04 25.43
C GLN A 162 -25.88 1.29 25.35
N ALA A 163 -25.77 2.03 26.46
CA ALA A 163 -25.01 3.29 26.50
C ALA A 163 -23.52 3.08 26.14
N GLU A 164 -22.87 2.04 26.69
CA GLU A 164 -21.48 1.71 26.37
C GLU A 164 -21.30 1.20 24.93
N PHE A 165 -22.31 0.50 24.38
CA PHE A 165 -22.33 0.11 22.98
C PHE A 165 -22.46 1.32 22.04
N LEU A 166 -23.37 2.25 22.33
CA LEU A 166 -23.52 3.49 21.55
C LEU A 166 -22.25 4.34 21.62
N LYS A 167 -21.57 4.36 22.77
CA LYS A 167 -20.24 5.01 22.90
C LYS A 167 -19.19 4.35 22.02
N ALA A 168 -19.14 3.02 21.96
CA ALA A 168 -18.26 2.29 21.04
C ALA A 168 -18.61 2.56 19.57
N ALA A 169 -19.90 2.57 19.24
CA ALA A 169 -20.39 2.87 17.91
C ALA A 169 -19.96 4.28 17.47
N SER A 170 -20.13 5.30 18.32
CA SER A 170 -19.68 6.67 18.04
C SER A 170 -18.18 6.76 17.80
N ALA A 171 -17.38 6.04 18.60
CA ALA A 171 -15.92 6.04 18.48
C ALA A 171 -15.38 5.26 17.26
N LEU A 172 -16.18 4.37 16.66
CA LEU A 172 -15.73 3.44 15.63
C LEU A 172 -16.56 3.48 14.34
N ARG A 173 -17.54 4.37 14.25
CA ARG A 173 -18.45 4.54 13.10
C ARG A 173 -17.72 4.79 11.78
N ASP A 174 -16.49 5.30 11.83
CA ASP A 174 -15.69 5.53 10.63
C ASP A 174 -15.34 4.21 9.97
N ASN A 175 -14.98 3.21 10.77
CA ASN A 175 -14.41 1.94 10.31
C ASN A 175 -15.43 0.80 10.24
N TYR A 176 -16.49 0.83 11.05
CA TYR A 176 -17.44 -0.29 11.16
C TYR A 176 -18.88 0.16 11.05
N ARG A 177 -19.79 -0.79 10.77
CA ARG A 177 -21.23 -0.56 10.67
C ARG A 177 -21.88 -1.05 11.96
N PHE A 178 -22.56 -0.15 12.67
CA PHE A 178 -23.25 -0.47 13.91
C PHE A 178 -24.76 -0.37 13.75
N ALA A 179 -25.46 -1.31 14.36
CA ALA A 179 -26.89 -1.26 14.58
C ALA A 179 -27.22 -1.74 15.99
N HIS A 180 -28.42 -1.43 16.46
CA HIS A 180 -28.94 -1.98 17.70
C HIS A 180 -30.43 -2.26 17.60
N THR A 181 -30.94 -3.12 18.47
CA THR A 181 -32.36 -3.40 18.57
C THR A 181 -32.80 -3.58 20.01
N ASN A 182 -34.00 -3.08 20.29
CA ASN A 182 -34.77 -3.34 21.50
C ASN A 182 -36.02 -4.21 21.21
N SER A 183 -36.11 -4.80 20.02
CA SER A 183 -37.24 -5.61 19.61
C SER A 183 -37.20 -6.99 20.24
N GLU A 184 -38.19 -7.31 21.07
CA GLU A 184 -38.30 -8.62 21.73
C GLU A 184 -38.24 -9.79 20.73
N ALA A 185 -38.87 -9.63 19.55
CA ALA A 185 -38.83 -10.64 18.49
C ALA A 185 -37.40 -10.91 17.97
N LEU A 186 -36.59 -9.85 17.78
CA LEU A 186 -35.20 -9.97 17.33
C LEU A 186 -34.29 -10.55 18.41
N LEU A 187 -34.50 -10.19 19.67
CA LEU A 187 -33.79 -10.80 20.80
C LEU A 187 -34.06 -12.31 20.88
N GLN A 188 -35.34 -12.70 20.81
CA GLN A 188 -35.77 -14.10 20.87
C GLN A 188 -35.23 -14.91 19.68
N SER A 189 -35.33 -14.39 18.45
CA SER A 189 -34.88 -15.11 17.24
C SER A 189 -33.36 -15.35 17.21
N HIS A 190 -32.58 -14.53 17.91
CA HIS A 190 -31.12 -14.67 18.02
C HIS A 190 -30.65 -15.37 19.31
N GLY A 191 -31.60 -15.82 20.14
CA GLY A 191 -31.34 -16.48 21.41
C GLY A 191 -30.51 -15.60 22.35
N ILE A 192 -30.94 -14.34 22.52
CA ILE A 192 -30.34 -13.36 23.43
C ILE A 192 -31.33 -13.07 24.53
N ASP A 193 -30.95 -13.43 25.77
CA ASP A 193 -31.73 -13.16 26.97
C ASP A 193 -31.22 -11.86 27.63
N GLY A 194 -32.04 -10.82 27.60
CA GLY A 194 -31.68 -9.49 28.12
C GLY A 194 -30.77 -8.69 27.20
N GLU A 195 -29.48 -9.01 27.12
CA GLU A 195 -28.47 -8.17 26.47
C GLU A 195 -27.39 -8.96 25.73
N GLY A 196 -26.90 -8.44 24.59
CA GLY A 196 -25.84 -9.08 23.81
C GLY A 196 -25.29 -8.20 22.71
N VAL A 197 -24.05 -8.45 22.29
CA VAL A 197 -23.49 -7.88 21.06
C VAL A 197 -23.08 -9.03 20.15
N VAL A 198 -23.46 -8.95 18.87
CA VAL A 198 -23.13 -9.95 17.86
C VAL A 198 -22.48 -9.28 16.67
N LEU A 199 -21.34 -9.82 16.25
CA LEU A 199 -20.67 -9.44 15.01
C LEU A 199 -21.09 -10.42 13.91
N PHE A 200 -21.56 -9.91 12.78
CA PHE A 200 -21.89 -10.67 11.58
C PHE A 200 -20.88 -10.33 10.48
N ARG A 201 -20.23 -11.36 9.95
CA ARG A 201 -19.30 -11.23 8.83
C ARG A 201 -20.08 -11.13 7.51
N PRO A 202 -19.51 -10.53 6.44
CA PRO A 202 -20.22 -10.36 5.18
C PRO A 202 -20.72 -11.70 4.62
N PRO A 203 -22.01 -11.84 4.26
CA PRO A 203 -22.56 -13.11 3.76
C PRO A 203 -21.82 -13.66 2.54
N ARG A 204 -21.28 -12.79 1.68
CA ARG A 204 -20.46 -13.16 0.51
C ARG A 204 -19.18 -13.93 0.87
N LEU A 205 -18.72 -13.84 2.12
CA LEU A 205 -17.53 -14.50 2.66
C LEU A 205 -17.84 -15.71 3.54
N ASN A 206 -19.11 -16.10 3.66
CA ASN A 206 -19.52 -17.28 4.42
C ASN A 206 -18.78 -18.52 3.94
N ASN A 207 -18.33 -19.32 4.90
CA ASN A 207 -17.48 -20.48 4.65
C ASN A 207 -17.67 -21.49 5.79
N LYS A 208 -17.05 -22.66 5.66
CA LYS A 208 -17.19 -23.78 6.61
C LYS A 208 -16.07 -23.87 7.65
N PHE A 209 -15.12 -22.93 7.64
CA PHE A 209 -13.89 -22.99 8.45
C PHE A 209 -13.98 -22.10 9.70
N GLU A 210 -14.96 -21.20 9.75
CA GLU A 210 -15.23 -20.30 10.86
C GLU A 210 -16.72 -19.93 10.87
N ASP A 211 -17.23 -19.52 12.02
CA ASP A 211 -18.61 -19.05 12.13
C ASP A 211 -18.83 -17.73 11.39
N SER A 212 -19.99 -17.56 10.76
CA SER A 212 -20.38 -16.31 10.10
C SER A 212 -20.76 -15.21 11.09
N SER A 213 -21.00 -15.56 12.36
CA SER A 213 -21.27 -14.62 13.43
C SER A 213 -20.52 -14.99 14.71
N VAL A 214 -20.17 -13.98 15.49
CA VAL A 214 -19.46 -14.15 16.76
C VAL A 214 -20.20 -13.37 17.83
N LYS A 215 -20.51 -14.01 18.96
CA LYS A 215 -21.14 -13.36 20.12
C LYS A 215 -20.06 -12.77 21.04
N PHE A 216 -20.31 -11.57 21.56
CA PHE A 216 -19.53 -11.00 22.65
C PHE A 216 -19.79 -11.79 23.93
N THR A 217 -18.74 -12.29 24.58
CA THR A 217 -18.84 -13.23 25.72
C THR A 217 -18.33 -12.65 27.04
N GLU A 218 -17.84 -11.42 27.04
CA GLU A 218 -17.34 -10.79 28.27
C GLU A 218 -18.50 -10.36 29.18
N GLU A 219 -18.35 -10.59 30.49
CA GLU A 219 -19.40 -10.32 31.48
C GLU A 219 -19.82 -8.84 31.58
N LYS A 220 -18.91 -7.93 31.26
CA LYS A 220 -19.13 -6.48 31.37
C LYS A 220 -19.04 -5.81 30.01
N PHE A 221 -20.10 -5.10 29.66
CA PHE A 221 -20.18 -4.26 28.46
C PHE A 221 -19.48 -2.94 28.76
N THR A 222 -18.33 -2.73 28.13
CA THR A 222 -17.65 -1.42 28.11
C THR A 222 -17.21 -1.11 26.70
N SER A 223 -17.16 0.17 26.34
CA SER A 223 -16.81 0.60 24.99
C SER A 223 -15.43 0.08 24.54
N ASN A 224 -14.49 -0.03 25.48
CA ASN A 224 -13.15 -0.55 25.23
C ASN A 224 -13.13 -2.07 24.99
N LYS A 225 -13.93 -2.84 25.74
CA LYS A 225 -14.04 -4.29 25.51
C LYS A 225 -14.73 -4.59 24.19
N ILE A 226 -15.79 -3.85 23.87
CA ILE A 226 -16.50 -3.95 22.59
C ILE A 226 -15.55 -3.60 21.43
N LYS A 227 -14.76 -2.53 21.56
CA LYS A 227 -13.74 -2.16 20.57
C LYS A 227 -12.75 -3.29 20.30
N ARG A 228 -12.18 -3.89 21.35
CA ARG A 228 -11.23 -5.01 21.22
C ARG A 228 -11.90 -6.22 20.57
N PHE A 229 -13.09 -6.59 21.04
CA PHE A 229 -13.88 -7.67 20.46
C PHE A 229 -14.08 -7.48 18.94
N ILE A 230 -14.44 -6.28 18.49
CA ILE A 230 -14.59 -6.01 17.05
C ILE A 230 -13.26 -6.19 16.32
N GLN A 231 -12.20 -5.54 16.81
CA GLN A 231 -10.85 -5.59 16.20
C GLN A 231 -10.31 -7.02 16.10
N ASP A 232 -10.60 -7.86 17.08
CA ASP A 232 -10.10 -9.23 17.15
C ASP A 232 -10.89 -10.20 16.25
N ASN A 233 -12.15 -9.88 15.91
CA ASN A 233 -13.07 -10.86 15.29
C ASN A 233 -13.58 -10.48 13.90
N ILE A 234 -13.56 -9.20 13.52
CA ILE A 234 -14.29 -8.70 12.34
C ILE A 234 -13.85 -9.33 11.02
N PHE A 235 -12.56 -9.64 10.89
CA PHE A 235 -11.97 -10.14 9.66
C PHE A 235 -12.02 -11.66 9.49
N GLY A 236 -12.14 -12.40 10.60
CA GLY A 236 -12.00 -13.85 10.58
C GLY A 236 -10.59 -14.30 10.21
N ILE A 237 -10.44 -15.58 9.86
CA ILE A 237 -9.14 -16.20 9.62
C ILE A 237 -8.52 -15.77 8.28
N CYS A 238 -9.34 -15.42 7.29
CA CYS A 238 -8.88 -15.08 5.94
C CYS A 238 -9.79 -14.04 5.27
N PRO A 239 -9.70 -12.75 5.62
CA PRO A 239 -10.45 -11.67 4.99
C PRO A 239 -10.14 -11.48 3.50
N HIS A 240 -11.05 -10.81 2.79
CA HIS A 240 -10.77 -10.18 1.50
C HIS A 240 -10.11 -8.82 1.74
N MET A 241 -8.83 -8.70 1.40
CA MET A 241 -8.09 -7.44 1.48
C MET A 241 -8.45 -6.54 0.29
N THR A 242 -8.87 -5.32 0.58
CA THR A 242 -9.23 -4.26 -0.37
C THR A 242 -8.49 -2.97 0.00
N ASP A 243 -8.55 -1.95 -0.85
CA ASP A 243 -7.97 -0.64 -0.51
C ASP A 243 -8.54 -0.05 0.78
N ASP A 244 -9.81 -0.35 1.09
CA ASP A 244 -10.50 0.19 2.28
C ASP A 244 -10.03 -0.43 3.61
N ASN A 245 -9.49 -1.66 3.58
CA ASN A 245 -9.14 -2.40 4.81
C ASN A 245 -7.67 -2.85 4.88
N LYS A 246 -6.87 -2.64 3.83
CA LYS A 246 -5.46 -3.09 3.77
C LYS A 246 -4.63 -2.61 4.96
N ASP A 247 -4.86 -1.38 5.42
CA ASP A 247 -4.06 -0.79 6.51
C ASP A 247 -4.38 -1.43 7.87
N GLN A 248 -5.58 -1.98 8.04
CA GLN A 248 -5.97 -2.73 9.24
C GLN A 248 -5.39 -4.17 9.24
N LEU A 249 -5.08 -4.70 8.06
CA LEU A 249 -4.55 -6.06 7.87
C LEU A 249 -3.01 -6.10 7.84
N ARG A 250 -2.37 -5.07 7.30
CA ARG A 250 -0.90 -4.93 7.18
C ARG A 250 -0.24 -4.61 8.52
N GLY A 251 1.10 -4.67 8.54
CA GLY A 251 1.92 -4.40 9.73
C GLY A 251 2.03 -5.56 10.72
N LYS A 252 1.43 -6.71 10.39
CA LYS A 252 1.52 -7.98 11.11
C LYS A 252 2.11 -9.04 10.20
N ASP A 253 2.48 -10.20 10.75
CA ASP A 253 2.80 -11.37 9.94
C ASP A 253 1.56 -11.77 9.13
N LEU A 254 1.63 -11.59 7.82
CA LEU A 254 0.49 -11.71 6.91
C LEU A 254 0.88 -12.50 5.66
N MET A 255 0.16 -13.59 5.41
CA MET A 255 0.14 -14.30 4.14
C MET A 255 -0.98 -13.74 3.27
N VAL A 256 -0.66 -13.38 2.02
CA VAL A 256 -1.65 -12.97 1.03
C VAL A 256 -1.60 -13.91 -0.16
N ALA A 257 -2.76 -14.44 -0.55
CA ALA A 257 -2.96 -15.11 -1.82
C ALA A 257 -3.55 -14.12 -2.83
N TYR A 258 -2.80 -13.78 -3.87
CA TYR A 258 -3.20 -12.86 -4.93
C TYR A 258 -3.72 -13.63 -6.14
N TYR A 259 -4.96 -13.34 -6.56
CA TYR A 259 -5.59 -13.89 -7.77
C TYR A 259 -6.71 -12.96 -8.24
N ASP A 260 -7.52 -13.37 -9.21
CA ASP A 260 -8.69 -12.60 -9.66
C ASP A 260 -9.85 -12.67 -8.65
N VAL A 261 -9.65 -12.00 -7.50
CA VAL A 261 -10.70 -11.84 -6.48
C VAL A 261 -11.66 -10.76 -6.96
N ASP A 262 -12.86 -11.18 -7.35
CA ASP A 262 -13.94 -10.28 -7.74
C ASP A 262 -15.27 -10.90 -7.28
N TYR A 263 -15.83 -10.38 -6.18
CA TYR A 263 -17.10 -10.86 -5.64
C TYR A 263 -18.33 -10.31 -6.38
N ASP A 264 -18.15 -9.32 -7.26
CA ASP A 264 -19.24 -8.74 -8.06
C ASP A 264 -19.42 -9.53 -9.36
N LYS A 265 -18.33 -9.90 -10.04
CA LYS A 265 -18.37 -10.62 -11.32
C LYS A 265 -18.08 -12.11 -11.19
N ASN A 266 -17.27 -12.52 -10.21
CA ASN A 266 -16.81 -13.91 -10.07
C ASN A 266 -16.83 -14.42 -8.60
N PRO A 267 -17.97 -14.37 -7.89
CA PRO A 267 -18.04 -14.82 -6.50
C PRO A 267 -17.72 -16.32 -6.34
N LYS A 268 -18.04 -17.15 -7.34
CA LYS A 268 -17.75 -18.60 -7.32
C LYS A 268 -16.24 -18.86 -7.40
N GLY A 269 -15.53 -18.24 -8.34
CA GLY A 269 -14.08 -18.34 -8.44
C GLY A 269 -13.36 -17.74 -7.23
N SER A 270 -13.85 -16.59 -6.76
CA SER A 270 -13.36 -15.95 -5.53
C SER A 270 -13.40 -16.89 -4.33
N ASN A 271 -14.54 -17.52 -4.08
CA ASN A 271 -14.70 -18.49 -2.99
C ASN A 271 -13.97 -19.82 -3.25
N TYR A 272 -13.83 -20.25 -4.51
CA TYR A 272 -13.14 -21.50 -4.84
C TYR A 272 -11.69 -21.50 -4.35
N TRP A 273 -10.95 -20.42 -4.59
CA TRP A 273 -9.56 -20.30 -4.15
C TRP A 273 -9.44 -19.95 -2.68
N ARG A 274 -10.26 -18.99 -2.18
CA ARG A 274 -10.27 -18.61 -0.76
C ARG A 274 -10.51 -19.81 0.15
N ASN A 275 -11.47 -20.69 -0.17
CA ASN A 275 -11.75 -21.87 0.63
C ASN A 275 -10.57 -22.86 0.70
N ARG A 276 -9.70 -22.91 -0.32
CA ARG A 276 -8.49 -23.75 -0.30
C ARG A 276 -7.41 -23.14 0.57
N VAL A 277 -7.24 -21.83 0.51
CA VAL A 277 -6.36 -21.09 1.42
C VAL A 277 -6.81 -21.30 2.87
N MET A 278 -8.11 -21.11 3.15
CA MET A 278 -8.69 -21.26 4.48
C MET A 278 -8.58 -22.69 5.02
N LYS A 279 -8.75 -23.71 4.17
CA LYS A 279 -8.57 -25.11 4.57
C LYS A 279 -7.18 -25.34 5.16
N VAL A 280 -6.13 -24.92 4.46
CA VAL A 280 -4.75 -25.09 4.93
C VAL A 280 -4.46 -24.17 6.12
N ALA A 281 -4.91 -22.91 6.06
CA ALA A 281 -4.72 -21.95 7.15
C ALA A 281 -5.31 -22.47 8.47
N LYS A 282 -6.52 -23.03 8.44
CA LYS A 282 -7.20 -23.57 9.62
C LYS A 282 -6.41 -24.70 10.27
N ASP A 283 -5.84 -25.61 9.47
CA ASP A 283 -5.02 -26.71 9.98
C ASP A 283 -3.81 -26.20 10.78
N PHE A 284 -3.12 -25.15 10.31
CA PHE A 284 -1.99 -24.54 11.03
C PHE A 284 -2.42 -23.71 12.24
N LEU A 285 -3.52 -22.97 12.13
CA LEU A 285 -4.08 -22.18 13.24
C LEU A 285 -4.54 -23.08 14.40
N ASP A 286 -5.15 -24.23 14.11
CA ASP A 286 -5.58 -25.23 15.11
C ASP A 286 -4.39 -25.87 15.83
N GLN A 287 -3.22 -25.92 15.19
CA GLN A 287 -1.96 -26.33 15.80
C GLN A 287 -1.31 -25.21 16.66
N GLY A 288 -1.96 -24.06 16.79
CA GLY A 288 -1.47 -22.92 17.56
C GLY A 288 -0.41 -22.07 16.85
N LYS A 289 -0.21 -22.26 15.53
CA LYS A 289 0.69 -21.39 14.75
C LYS A 289 0.06 -20.00 14.60
N LYS A 290 0.91 -18.97 14.56
CA LYS A 290 0.49 -17.57 14.46
C LYS A 290 0.90 -17.00 13.11
N LEU A 291 -0.09 -16.74 12.26
CA LEU A 291 0.05 -16.07 10.98
C LEU A 291 -1.33 -15.54 10.58
N ASN A 292 -1.42 -14.31 10.10
CA ASN A 292 -2.66 -13.79 9.53
C ASN A 292 -2.73 -14.21 8.05
N PHE A 293 -3.93 -14.43 7.53
CA PHE A 293 -4.13 -14.77 6.12
C PHE A 293 -5.06 -13.77 5.47
N ALA A 294 -4.90 -13.54 4.17
CA ALA A 294 -5.85 -12.77 3.37
C ALA A 294 -5.85 -13.26 1.92
N VAL A 295 -6.92 -12.94 1.20
CA VAL A 295 -6.96 -12.99 -0.26
C VAL A 295 -7.09 -11.58 -0.82
N ALA A 296 -6.45 -11.30 -1.95
CA ALA A 296 -6.46 -9.97 -2.55
C ALA A 296 -6.54 -10.04 -4.07
N ASN A 297 -7.14 -9.03 -4.69
CA ASN A 297 -7.17 -8.94 -6.15
C ASN A 297 -5.75 -8.63 -6.67
N LYS A 298 -5.24 -9.51 -7.54
CA LYS A 298 -3.88 -9.40 -8.11
C LYS A 298 -3.65 -8.08 -8.87
N ASN A 299 -4.65 -7.62 -9.63
CA ASN A 299 -4.53 -6.42 -10.45
C ASN A 299 -4.60 -5.15 -9.60
N MET A 300 -5.50 -5.14 -8.59
CA MET A 300 -5.63 -4.03 -7.64
C MET A 300 -4.35 -3.83 -6.81
N PHE A 301 -3.69 -4.93 -6.43
CA PHE A 301 -2.46 -4.94 -5.66
C PHE A 301 -1.22 -5.28 -6.50
N SER A 302 -1.20 -4.86 -7.77
CA SER A 302 -0.10 -5.17 -8.69
C SER A 302 1.28 -4.69 -8.18
N HIS A 303 1.33 -3.53 -7.53
CA HIS A 303 2.56 -3.03 -6.91
C HIS A 303 3.09 -3.99 -5.82
N ASP A 304 2.23 -4.52 -4.95
CA ASP A 304 2.63 -5.50 -3.94
C ASP A 304 3.18 -6.76 -4.61
N VAL A 305 2.50 -7.25 -5.65
CA VAL A 305 2.89 -8.42 -6.42
C VAL A 305 4.28 -8.22 -7.03
N SER A 306 4.58 -7.03 -7.54
CA SER A 306 5.91 -6.68 -8.05
C SER A 306 6.99 -6.65 -6.96
N GLU A 307 6.67 -6.17 -5.75
CA GLU A 307 7.63 -6.22 -4.63
C GLU A 307 8.05 -7.64 -4.23
N PHE A 308 7.20 -8.63 -4.55
CA PHE A 308 7.47 -10.06 -4.37
C PHE A 308 8.00 -10.74 -5.64
N GLY A 309 8.22 -10.01 -6.75
CA GLY A 309 8.69 -10.58 -8.02
C GLY A 309 7.69 -11.52 -8.70
N LEU A 310 6.40 -11.37 -8.43
CA LEU A 310 5.35 -12.27 -8.90
C LEU A 310 4.67 -11.78 -10.21
N ASP A 311 5.27 -10.80 -10.88
CA ASP A 311 4.76 -10.15 -12.10
C ASP A 311 4.61 -11.12 -13.28
N GLY A 312 5.54 -12.06 -13.42
CA GLY A 312 5.58 -13.02 -14.52
C GLY A 312 4.50 -14.10 -14.47
N SER A 313 3.72 -14.19 -13.37
CA SER A 313 2.70 -15.22 -13.21
C SER A 313 1.42 -14.87 -13.98
N SER A 314 1.37 -15.15 -15.28
CA SER A 314 0.19 -14.96 -16.11
C SER A 314 -0.71 -16.19 -16.06
N GLY A 315 -1.56 -16.28 -15.03
CA GLY A 315 -2.49 -17.39 -14.87
C GLY A 315 -3.62 -17.11 -13.88
N GLU A 316 -4.64 -17.96 -13.90
CA GLU A 316 -5.77 -17.91 -12.96
C GLU A 316 -5.41 -18.41 -11.55
N LEU A 317 -4.25 -19.03 -11.41
CA LEU A 317 -3.82 -19.64 -10.16
C LEU A 317 -3.35 -18.58 -9.16
N PRO A 318 -3.68 -18.75 -7.87
CA PRO A 318 -3.17 -17.86 -6.85
C PRO A 318 -1.65 -17.88 -6.76
N VAL A 319 -1.06 -16.70 -6.62
CA VAL A 319 0.32 -16.55 -6.17
C VAL A 319 0.33 -16.18 -4.69
N VAL A 320 1.25 -16.76 -3.93
CA VAL A 320 1.24 -16.65 -2.46
C VAL A 320 2.54 -16.02 -1.98
N ALA A 321 2.41 -15.03 -1.11
CA ALA A 321 3.54 -14.42 -0.43
C ALA A 321 3.22 -14.12 1.03
N ILE A 322 4.26 -14.11 1.86
CA ILE A 322 4.21 -13.69 3.27
C ILE A 322 5.05 -12.43 3.42
N ARG A 323 4.50 -11.44 4.12
CA ARG A 323 5.27 -10.34 4.69
C ARG A 323 5.19 -10.41 6.21
N THR A 324 6.33 -10.42 6.86
CA THR A 324 6.38 -10.35 8.33
C THR A 324 6.21 -8.92 8.81
N ALA A 325 5.88 -8.74 10.08
CA ALA A 325 5.86 -7.43 10.74
C ALA A 325 7.23 -6.72 10.66
N LYS A 326 8.32 -7.47 10.51
CA LYS A 326 9.69 -6.93 10.32
C LYS A 326 10.00 -6.50 8.88
N GLY A 327 9.09 -6.77 7.94
CA GLY A 327 9.29 -6.51 6.51
C GLY A 327 9.95 -7.65 5.73
N ASP A 328 10.25 -8.79 6.37
CA ASP A 328 10.77 -9.97 5.66
C ASP A 328 9.72 -10.49 4.68
N LYS A 329 10.16 -10.72 3.44
CA LYS A 329 9.34 -11.25 2.35
C LYS A 329 9.65 -12.74 2.17
N TYR A 330 8.63 -13.57 1.99
CA TYR A 330 8.75 -14.97 1.60
C TYR A 330 7.75 -15.26 0.48
N VAL A 331 8.19 -15.97 -0.56
CA VAL A 331 7.38 -16.19 -1.77
C VAL A 331 7.26 -17.69 -2.00
N MET A 332 6.04 -18.16 -2.28
CA MET A 332 5.81 -19.55 -2.66
C MET A 332 6.26 -19.76 -4.11
N SER A 333 7.34 -20.50 -4.30
CA SER A 333 7.90 -20.81 -5.62
C SER A 333 7.16 -21.93 -6.35
N GLU A 334 6.61 -22.90 -5.60
CA GLU A 334 5.76 -23.96 -6.15
C GLU A 334 4.43 -23.38 -6.64
N GLU A 335 3.93 -23.85 -7.78
CA GLU A 335 2.62 -23.44 -8.31
C GLU A 335 1.49 -23.87 -7.36
N PHE A 336 0.46 -23.03 -7.21
CA PHE A 336 -0.64 -23.33 -6.31
C PHE A 336 -1.42 -24.58 -6.74
N SER A 337 -1.27 -25.65 -5.95
CA SER A 337 -1.98 -26.91 -6.14
C SER A 337 -3.44 -26.82 -5.68
N ARG A 338 -4.39 -27.33 -6.47
CA ARG A 338 -5.83 -27.35 -6.13
C ARG A 338 -6.18 -28.21 -4.90
N ASP A 339 -5.31 -29.13 -4.48
CA ASP A 339 -5.49 -29.93 -3.27
C ASP A 339 -4.96 -29.24 -2.00
N GLY A 340 -4.22 -28.14 -2.16
CA GLY A 340 -3.62 -27.35 -1.08
C GLY A 340 -2.24 -27.81 -0.63
N LYS A 341 -1.66 -28.86 -1.21
CA LYS A 341 -0.37 -29.41 -0.76
C LYS A 341 0.80 -28.46 -0.96
N ALA A 342 0.87 -27.75 -2.08
CA ALA A 342 1.90 -26.74 -2.34
C ALA A 342 1.87 -25.65 -1.25
N LEU A 343 0.68 -25.13 -0.93
CA LEU A 343 0.50 -24.16 0.14
C LEU A 343 0.86 -24.74 1.51
N GLN A 344 0.49 -26.00 1.77
CA GLN A 344 0.84 -26.69 3.01
C GLN A 344 2.36 -26.82 3.17
N ASN A 345 3.07 -27.24 2.13
CA ASN A 345 4.53 -27.38 2.13
C ASN A 345 5.22 -26.03 2.35
N PHE A 346 4.72 -24.97 1.70
CA PHE A 346 5.20 -23.61 1.87
C PHE A 346 5.05 -23.13 3.32
N LEU A 347 3.86 -23.27 3.91
CA LEU A 347 3.61 -22.88 5.29
C LEU A 347 4.40 -23.73 6.28
N GLN A 348 4.55 -25.03 6.03
CA GLN A 348 5.39 -25.90 6.85
C GLN A 348 6.84 -25.40 6.86
N SER A 349 7.41 -25.14 5.68
CA SER A 349 8.77 -24.61 5.54
C SER A 349 8.93 -23.22 6.18
N TYR A 350 7.90 -22.37 6.10
CA TYR A 350 7.87 -21.08 6.78
C TYR A 350 7.94 -21.24 8.29
N PHE A 351 7.08 -22.06 8.88
CA PHE A 351 7.03 -22.27 10.32
C PHE A 351 8.22 -23.06 10.88
N ASP A 352 8.88 -23.87 10.05
CA ASP A 352 10.13 -24.57 10.40
C ASP A 352 11.38 -23.66 10.24
N GLY A 353 11.22 -22.46 9.67
CA GLY A 353 12.32 -21.51 9.46
C GLY A 353 13.29 -21.91 8.34
N SER A 354 12.87 -22.82 7.45
CA SER A 354 13.72 -23.33 6.37
C SER A 354 13.60 -22.53 5.07
N LEU A 355 12.60 -21.64 4.95
CA LEU A 355 12.46 -20.76 3.79
C LEU A 355 13.53 -19.66 3.80
N LYS A 356 14.13 -19.44 2.62
CA LYS A 356 14.93 -18.25 2.38
C LYS A 356 14.03 -17.05 2.18
N ARG A 357 14.44 -15.90 2.71
CA ARG A 357 13.79 -14.61 2.45
C ARG A 357 13.90 -14.30 0.95
N TYR A 358 12.82 -13.80 0.38
CA TYR A 358 12.79 -13.29 -0.99
C TYR A 358 13.51 -11.94 -1.04
N LEU A 359 14.45 -11.83 -1.97
CA LEU A 359 15.12 -10.60 -2.36
C LEU A 359 14.81 -10.37 -3.83
N LYS A 360 14.43 -9.15 -4.19
CA LYS A 360 14.37 -8.76 -5.60
C LYS A 360 15.77 -8.92 -6.18
N SER A 361 15.94 -9.78 -7.17
CA SER A 361 17.22 -10.03 -7.82
C SER A 361 17.01 -10.13 -9.32
N GLU A 362 17.94 -9.59 -10.08
CA GLU A 362 18.15 -10.04 -11.45
C GLU A 362 18.68 -11.49 -11.46
N PRO A 363 18.52 -12.23 -12.57
CA PRO A 363 19.13 -13.54 -12.71
C PRO A 363 20.65 -13.47 -12.53
N VAL A 364 21.22 -14.47 -11.85
CA VAL A 364 22.67 -14.61 -11.78
C VAL A 364 23.24 -14.77 -13.20
N PRO A 365 24.22 -13.95 -13.62
CA PRO A 365 24.77 -14.03 -14.97
C PRO A 365 25.42 -15.39 -15.26
N ASP A 366 25.11 -16.00 -16.40
CA ASP A 366 25.70 -17.28 -16.84
C ASP A 366 27.24 -17.23 -16.94
N ASN A 367 27.77 -16.06 -17.33
CA ASN A 367 29.20 -15.79 -17.36
C ASN A 367 29.50 -14.52 -16.56
N ASN A 368 30.32 -14.66 -15.53
CA ASN A 368 30.75 -13.57 -14.66
C ASN A 368 32.28 -13.46 -14.56
N ASP A 369 33.01 -13.80 -15.63
CA ASP A 369 34.49 -13.82 -15.65
C ASP A 369 35.12 -12.49 -16.07
N GLY A 370 34.31 -11.44 -16.23
CA GLY A 370 34.78 -10.12 -16.59
C GLY A 370 35.69 -9.46 -15.53
N PRO A 371 36.46 -8.44 -15.94
CA PRO A 371 37.35 -7.68 -15.04
C PRO A 371 36.58 -6.92 -13.94
N VAL A 372 35.27 -6.70 -14.14
CA VAL A 372 34.35 -6.19 -13.12
C VAL A 372 33.26 -7.25 -12.94
N LYS A 373 33.17 -7.82 -11.75
CA LYS A 373 32.16 -8.83 -11.40
C LYS A 373 30.78 -8.19 -11.36
N VAL A 374 29.83 -8.80 -12.05
CA VAL A 374 28.42 -8.42 -12.00
C VAL A 374 27.80 -9.09 -10.77
N VAL A 375 27.30 -8.26 -9.88
CA VAL A 375 26.63 -8.67 -8.65
C VAL A 375 25.14 -8.41 -8.79
N VAL A 376 24.35 -9.39 -8.38
CA VAL A 376 22.89 -9.35 -8.23
C VAL A 376 22.56 -9.74 -6.78
N ALA A 377 21.34 -9.51 -6.30
CA ALA A 377 21.03 -9.77 -4.90
C ALA A 377 21.25 -11.24 -4.49
N GLU A 378 21.00 -12.20 -5.39
CA GLU A 378 21.20 -13.64 -5.13
C GLU A 378 22.66 -14.06 -4.97
N ASN A 379 23.61 -13.45 -5.69
CA ASN A 379 25.03 -13.80 -5.60
C ASN A 379 25.85 -12.81 -4.74
N PHE A 380 25.21 -11.78 -4.18
CA PHE A 380 25.84 -10.75 -3.38
C PHE A 380 26.69 -11.34 -2.26
N ASP A 381 26.12 -12.23 -1.44
CA ASP A 381 26.83 -12.83 -0.32
C ASP A 381 28.06 -13.63 -0.78
N SER A 382 27.94 -14.38 -1.87
CA SER A 382 29.04 -15.20 -2.38
C SER A 382 30.20 -14.40 -2.97
N ILE A 383 29.97 -13.16 -3.41
CA ILE A 383 30.98 -12.31 -4.05
C ILE A 383 31.48 -11.25 -3.07
N VAL A 384 30.56 -10.45 -2.50
CA VAL A 384 30.89 -9.27 -1.70
C VAL A 384 31.26 -9.66 -0.27
N ASN A 385 30.57 -10.66 0.29
CA ASN A 385 30.77 -11.15 1.65
C ASN A 385 31.73 -12.35 1.75
N ASP A 386 32.54 -12.61 0.70
CA ASP A 386 33.67 -13.53 0.79
C ASP A 386 34.74 -12.94 1.73
N ASP A 387 34.85 -13.49 2.94
CA ASP A 387 35.77 -13.06 3.99
C ASP A 387 37.25 -13.06 3.56
N SER A 388 37.61 -13.78 2.49
CA SER A 388 38.98 -13.84 1.97
C SER A 388 39.33 -12.72 1.00
N LYS A 389 38.35 -11.91 0.56
CA LYS A 389 38.53 -10.89 -0.48
C LYS A 389 38.26 -9.49 0.04
N ASP A 390 39.05 -8.53 -0.43
CA ASP A 390 38.69 -7.12 -0.41
C ASP A 390 37.80 -6.83 -1.63
N VAL A 391 36.62 -6.24 -1.42
CA VAL A 391 35.67 -6.01 -2.53
C VAL A 391 35.35 -4.53 -2.64
N LEU A 392 35.68 -3.92 -3.77
CA LEU A 392 35.18 -2.59 -4.12
C LEU A 392 33.94 -2.78 -5.00
N ILE A 393 32.77 -2.34 -4.51
CA ILE A 393 31.49 -2.49 -5.20
C ILE A 393 30.87 -1.14 -5.57
N GLU A 394 30.50 -0.98 -6.84
CA GLU A 394 29.69 0.13 -7.35
C GLU A 394 28.20 -0.25 -7.37
N PHE A 395 27.36 0.54 -6.69
CA PHE A 395 25.92 0.53 -6.87
C PHE A 395 25.52 1.62 -7.86
N TYR A 396 24.96 1.22 -9.00
CA TYR A 396 24.59 2.12 -10.09
C TYR A 396 23.11 2.02 -10.46
N ALA A 397 22.67 2.94 -11.33
CA ALA A 397 21.37 2.90 -11.99
C ALA A 397 21.55 3.03 -13.52
N PRO A 398 20.83 2.27 -14.36
CA PRO A 398 21.03 2.29 -15.82
C PRO A 398 20.79 3.65 -16.49
N TRP A 399 19.94 4.48 -15.89
CA TRP A 399 19.57 5.82 -16.38
C TRP A 399 20.50 6.93 -15.86
N CYS A 400 21.41 6.64 -14.94
CA CYS A 400 22.30 7.63 -14.32
C CYS A 400 23.47 8.01 -15.24
N GLY A 401 23.53 9.28 -15.66
CA GLY A 401 24.60 9.80 -16.54
C GLY A 401 25.99 9.74 -15.90
N HIS A 402 26.12 10.01 -14.60
CA HIS A 402 27.39 9.90 -13.88
C HIS A 402 27.92 8.47 -13.83
N CYS A 403 27.03 7.48 -13.76
CA CYS A 403 27.35 6.07 -13.74
C CYS A 403 27.89 5.62 -15.11
N LYS A 404 27.24 6.06 -16.20
CA LYS A 404 27.72 5.83 -17.57
C LYS A 404 29.11 6.42 -17.82
N ASN A 405 29.41 7.59 -17.24
CA ASN A 405 30.74 8.20 -17.34
C ASN A 405 31.80 7.46 -16.52
N LEU A 406 31.41 6.81 -15.42
CA LEU A 406 32.29 6.02 -14.56
C LEU A 406 32.57 4.63 -15.16
N GLU A 407 31.60 4.01 -15.82
CA GLU A 407 31.70 2.64 -16.37
C GLU A 407 33.02 2.33 -17.11
N PRO A 408 33.49 3.14 -18.10
CA PRO A 408 34.76 2.84 -18.78
C PRO A 408 35.97 2.89 -17.84
N LYS A 409 35.98 3.81 -16.87
CA LYS A 409 37.06 3.96 -15.88
C LYS A 409 37.05 2.82 -14.86
N TYR A 410 35.85 2.42 -14.42
CA TYR A 410 35.68 1.32 -13.48
C TYR A 410 36.05 -0.02 -14.11
N LYS A 411 35.75 -0.19 -15.42
CA LYS A 411 36.24 -1.32 -16.21
C LYS A 411 37.76 -1.33 -16.31
N GLU A 412 38.40 -0.21 -16.64
CA GLU A 412 39.87 -0.10 -16.68
C GLU A 412 40.51 -0.44 -15.33
N LEU A 413 39.92 0.00 -14.21
CA LEU A 413 40.34 -0.37 -12.86
C LEU A 413 40.30 -1.89 -12.67
N GLY A 414 39.18 -2.52 -13.04
CA GLY A 414 39.04 -3.97 -13.00
C GLY A 414 40.09 -4.70 -13.84
N GLU A 415 40.39 -4.21 -15.04
CA GLU A 415 41.43 -4.79 -15.92
C GLU A 415 42.82 -4.69 -15.30
N LYS A 416 43.16 -3.53 -14.71
CA LYS A 416 44.46 -3.32 -14.04
C LYS A 416 44.63 -4.24 -12.82
N LEU A 417 43.54 -4.59 -12.13
CA LEU A 417 43.54 -5.44 -10.94
C LEU A 417 43.15 -6.90 -11.20
N ALA A 418 42.94 -7.30 -12.46
CA ALA A 418 42.53 -8.66 -12.81
C ALA A 418 43.55 -9.75 -12.40
N GLY A 419 44.81 -9.37 -12.17
CA GLY A 419 45.86 -10.26 -11.66
C GLY A 419 45.97 -10.31 -10.13
N ASP A 420 45.20 -9.50 -9.40
CA ASP A 420 45.21 -9.48 -7.94
C ASP A 420 44.37 -10.62 -7.38
N PRO A 421 44.93 -11.54 -6.57
CA PRO A 421 44.16 -12.65 -6.01
C PRO A 421 43.27 -12.23 -4.84
N ASN A 422 43.45 -11.04 -4.25
CA ASN A 422 42.78 -10.62 -3.02
C ASN A 422 41.72 -9.54 -3.25
N VAL A 423 41.79 -8.79 -4.36
CA VAL A 423 40.86 -7.69 -4.65
C VAL A 423 39.85 -8.07 -5.73
N VAL A 424 38.57 -7.80 -5.47
CA VAL A 424 37.49 -7.94 -6.44
C VAL A 424 36.90 -6.55 -6.74
N ILE A 425 36.81 -6.21 -8.02
CA ILE A 425 36.08 -5.04 -8.50
C ILE A 425 34.71 -5.51 -8.98
N ALA A 426 33.64 -4.94 -8.44
CA ALA A 426 32.28 -5.42 -8.64
C ALA A 426 31.29 -4.28 -8.91
N LYS A 427 30.21 -4.57 -9.61
CA LYS A 427 29.11 -3.62 -9.83
C LYS A 427 27.75 -4.31 -9.68
N MET A 428 26.76 -3.57 -9.19
CA MET A 428 25.38 -4.01 -9.04
C MET A 428 24.40 -2.91 -9.46
N ASP A 429 23.40 -3.27 -10.27
CA ASP A 429 22.25 -2.40 -10.52
C ASP A 429 21.36 -2.38 -9.26
N ALA A 430 21.44 -1.30 -8.50
CA ALA A 430 20.69 -1.14 -7.27
C ALA A 430 19.24 -0.68 -7.50
N THR A 431 18.79 -0.53 -8.75
CA THR A 431 17.37 -0.33 -9.09
C THR A 431 16.65 -1.65 -9.40
N ALA A 432 17.41 -2.64 -9.87
CA ALA A 432 16.90 -3.95 -10.23
C ALA A 432 17.09 -5.02 -9.14
N ASN A 433 17.96 -4.76 -8.15
CA ASN A 433 18.30 -5.68 -7.06
C ASN A 433 18.06 -5.05 -5.68
N ASP A 434 17.53 -5.82 -4.73
CA ASP A 434 17.46 -5.45 -3.32
C ASP A 434 18.89 -5.34 -2.76
N VAL A 435 19.23 -4.19 -2.20
CA VAL A 435 20.56 -3.93 -1.60
C VAL A 435 20.58 -4.44 -0.16
N PRO A 436 21.47 -5.39 0.20
CA PRO A 436 21.51 -5.92 1.56
C PRO A 436 22.09 -4.92 2.56
N SER A 437 21.65 -5.00 3.82
CA SER A 437 22.33 -4.34 4.95
C SER A 437 23.77 -4.86 5.08
N PRO A 438 24.76 -4.04 5.47
CA PRO A 438 24.68 -2.65 5.94
C PRO A 438 24.83 -1.57 4.86
N TYR A 439 24.70 -1.90 3.57
CA TYR A 439 24.90 -0.96 2.49
C TYR A 439 23.70 -0.02 2.34
N GLU A 440 23.98 1.28 2.32
CA GLU A 440 22.95 2.32 2.10
C GLU A 440 23.23 3.07 0.79
N VAL A 441 22.29 2.97 -0.15
CA VAL A 441 22.36 3.63 -1.46
C VAL A 441 21.40 4.83 -1.47
N SER A 442 21.93 6.01 -1.17
CA SER A 442 21.16 7.27 -1.14
C SER A 442 21.17 8.03 -2.48
N GLY A 443 21.95 7.55 -3.46
CA GLY A 443 22.11 8.18 -4.77
C GLY A 443 23.04 7.36 -5.68
N PHE A 444 23.19 7.78 -6.93
CA PHE A 444 23.93 7.00 -7.94
C PHE A 444 25.08 7.80 -8.61
N PRO A 445 26.26 7.19 -8.79
CA PRO A 445 26.70 5.93 -8.21
C PRO A 445 27.02 6.09 -6.71
N THR A 446 26.79 5.03 -5.93
CA THR A 446 27.29 4.88 -4.56
C THR A 446 28.33 3.77 -4.56
N ILE A 447 29.50 3.99 -3.95
CA ILE A 447 30.60 3.01 -3.98
C ILE A 447 30.95 2.66 -2.54
N TYR A 448 31.16 1.36 -2.28
CA TYR A 448 31.64 0.86 -0.99
C TYR A 448 32.86 -0.02 -1.17
N PHE A 449 33.71 -0.03 -0.16
CA PHE A 449 34.81 -0.97 0.01
C PHE A 449 34.48 -1.90 1.19
N SER A 450 34.38 -3.20 0.91
CA SER A 450 34.10 -4.27 1.87
C SER A 450 35.39 -5.04 2.16
N PRO A 451 36.11 -4.75 3.26
CA PRO A 451 37.40 -5.35 3.55
C PRO A 451 37.28 -6.84 3.87
N ALA A 452 38.32 -7.62 3.53
CA ALA A 452 38.48 -8.99 3.98
C ALA A 452 38.38 -9.08 5.51
N GLY A 453 37.66 -10.09 6.02
CA GLY A 453 37.41 -10.28 7.45
C GLY A 453 36.57 -9.19 8.17
N SER A 454 36.03 -8.20 7.45
CA SER A 454 35.27 -7.07 8.04
C SER A 454 33.99 -6.72 7.28
N LYS A 455 33.25 -7.74 6.82
CA LYS A 455 32.09 -7.59 5.89
C LYS A 455 30.90 -6.83 6.45
N MET A 456 30.70 -6.87 7.76
CA MET A 456 29.63 -6.11 8.44
C MET A 456 29.98 -4.63 8.66
N SER A 457 31.16 -4.17 8.23
CA SER A 457 31.59 -2.78 8.36
C SER A 457 32.20 -2.27 7.06
N PRO A 458 31.45 -2.28 5.93
CA PRO A 458 31.94 -1.75 4.68
C PRO A 458 32.11 -0.23 4.79
N LYS A 459 33.18 0.28 4.17
CA LYS A 459 33.52 1.70 4.16
C LYS A 459 32.93 2.35 2.92
N LYS A 460 32.09 3.37 3.10
CA LYS A 460 31.62 4.17 1.96
C LYS A 460 32.80 4.93 1.33
N TYR A 461 32.91 4.85 0.01
CA TYR A 461 33.96 5.54 -0.74
C TYR A 461 33.52 6.95 -1.11
N GLU A 462 34.23 7.94 -0.59
CA GLU A 462 33.95 9.38 -0.79
C GLU A 462 35.03 10.07 -1.64
N GLY A 463 35.91 9.30 -2.29
CA GLY A 463 37.01 9.83 -3.11
C GLY A 463 36.59 10.24 -4.53
N GLY A 464 37.57 10.71 -5.31
CA GLY A 464 37.39 11.04 -6.73
C GLY A 464 37.06 9.82 -7.58
N ARG A 465 36.56 10.02 -8.80
CA ARG A 465 36.05 8.96 -9.69
C ARG A 465 36.95 8.72 -10.90
N GLU A 466 38.25 9.03 -10.77
CA GLU A 466 39.28 8.66 -11.75
C GLU A 466 39.96 7.35 -11.37
N VAL A 467 40.52 6.63 -12.34
CA VAL A 467 41.25 5.35 -12.12
C VAL A 467 42.37 5.52 -11.10
N SER A 468 43.09 6.65 -11.15
CA SER A 468 44.16 6.98 -10.20
C SER A 468 43.67 7.14 -8.77
N ASP A 469 42.45 7.65 -8.58
CA ASP A 469 41.86 7.87 -7.25
C ASP A 469 41.53 6.52 -6.61
N PHE A 470 40.90 5.62 -7.36
CA PHE A 470 40.61 4.26 -6.90
C PHE A 470 41.87 3.47 -6.57
N ILE A 471 42.89 3.51 -7.43
CA ILE A 471 44.18 2.85 -7.16
C ILE A 471 44.82 3.42 -5.89
N SER A 472 44.81 4.75 -5.72
CA SER A 472 45.39 5.40 -4.54
C SER A 472 44.65 5.03 -3.27
N TYR A 473 43.32 4.92 -3.33
CA TYR A 473 42.49 4.45 -2.23
C TYR A 473 42.79 3.00 -1.88
N LEU A 474 42.75 2.09 -2.87
CA LEU A 474 42.98 0.67 -2.64
C LEU A 474 44.40 0.39 -2.11
N LYS A 475 45.42 1.12 -2.56
CA LYS A 475 46.78 1.00 -2.00
C LYS A 475 46.86 1.34 -0.52
N ARG A 476 45.96 2.20 -0.03
CA ARG A 476 45.90 2.62 1.38
C ARG A 476 45.03 1.69 2.22
N GLU A 477 43.94 1.20 1.65
CA GLU A 477 42.87 0.53 2.40
C GLU A 477 42.83 -0.99 2.24
N ALA A 478 43.45 -1.55 1.19
CA ALA A 478 43.46 -2.99 0.95
C ALA A 478 44.20 -3.73 2.08
N SER A 479 43.66 -4.89 2.42
CA SER A 479 44.19 -5.78 3.47
C SER A 479 45.52 -6.40 3.06
N ASN A 480 45.79 -6.50 1.75
CA ASN A 480 47.04 -6.99 1.18
C ASN A 480 47.62 -6.00 0.14
N PRO A 481 48.94 -6.00 -0.09
CA PRO A 481 49.55 -5.19 -1.15
C PRO A 481 48.97 -5.53 -2.53
N LEU A 482 48.59 -4.49 -3.28
CA LEU A 482 47.99 -4.66 -4.60
C LEU A 482 48.95 -5.24 -5.63
N VAL A 483 48.44 -6.15 -6.45
CA VAL A 483 49.11 -6.70 -7.63
C VAL A 483 48.42 -6.16 -8.89
N MET A 484 49.14 -5.32 -9.64
CA MET A 484 48.61 -4.70 -10.86
C MET A 484 49.26 -5.29 -12.11
N GLN A 485 48.51 -5.40 -13.20
CA GLN A 485 49.07 -5.73 -14.51
C GLN A 485 49.86 -4.53 -15.08
N GLU A 486 51.13 -4.73 -15.45
CA GLU A 486 51.92 -3.69 -16.12
C GLU A 486 51.49 -3.52 -17.59
N GLU A 487 51.38 -2.27 -18.05
CA GLU A 487 51.12 -1.98 -19.46
C GLU A 487 52.32 -2.38 -20.32
N SER A 488 52.09 -3.26 -21.31
CA SER A 488 53.08 -3.59 -22.33
C SER A 488 53.46 -2.32 -23.10
N LYS A 489 54.67 -1.78 -22.88
CA LYS A 489 55.22 -0.65 -23.63
C LYS A 489 55.27 -0.97 -25.13
N LYS A 490 54.36 -0.40 -25.93
CA LYS A 490 54.44 -0.41 -27.39
C LYS A 490 55.75 0.23 -27.84
N LYS A 491 56.69 -0.56 -28.37
CA LYS A 491 57.93 -0.09 -29.01
C LYS A 491 57.60 0.88 -30.15
N LYS A 492 57.99 2.15 -30.01
CA LYS A 492 58.00 3.12 -31.12
C LYS A 492 58.96 2.64 -32.21
N LYS A 493 58.45 2.35 -33.40
CA LYS A 493 59.22 2.05 -34.60
C LYS A 493 59.93 3.34 -35.05
N LYS A 494 61.26 3.32 -35.07
CA LYS A 494 62.12 4.40 -35.58
C LYS A 494 61.87 4.52 -37.09
N LYS A 495 61.63 5.74 -37.56
CA LYS A 495 61.53 6.09 -38.99
C LYS A 495 62.96 6.25 -39.48
N ASP A 496 63.41 5.38 -40.39
CA ASP A 496 64.67 5.58 -41.11
C ASP A 496 64.41 6.52 -42.30
N ASP A 497 65.25 7.54 -42.39
CA ASP A 497 65.38 8.48 -43.51
C ASP A 497 66.08 7.76 -44.67
N ASP A 498 65.44 7.70 -45.84
CA ASP A 498 66.15 7.51 -47.10
C ASP A 498 66.06 8.79 -47.93
N LYS A 499 67.24 9.41 -48.07
CA LYS A 499 67.55 10.46 -49.03
C LYS A 499 67.53 9.86 -50.44
N ILE A 500 66.85 10.53 -51.37
CA ILE A 500 67.08 10.35 -52.81
C ILE A 500 67.88 11.57 -53.27
N GLU A 501 69.12 11.33 -53.67
CA GLU A 501 69.94 12.24 -54.49
C GLU A 501 69.85 11.76 -55.95
N LEU A 502 69.40 12.68 -56.80
CA LEU A 502 69.50 12.79 -58.27
C LEU A 502 68.97 11.67 -59.17
#